data_AF-A0A536WQ30-F1
#
_entry.id   AF-A0A536WQ30-F1
#
_cell.length_a   1.000
_cell.length_b   1.000
_cell.length_c   1.000
_cell.angle_alpha   90.00
_cell.angle_beta   90.00
_cell.angle_gamma   90.00
#
_symmetry.space_group_name_H-M   'P 1'
#
loop_
_entity.id
_entity.type
_entity.pdbx_description
1 polymer ?
#
loop_
_entity_poly.entity_id
_entity_poly.type
_entity_poly.pdbx_seq_one_letter_code
_entity_poly.pdbx_strand_id
1 'polypeptide(L)'
;GILTATTYVLAGFMREQVCVYMCPWPRIQAALTDEWALNVTYKYDRGEARTSLKKANELRALGESVGDCVDCYQCVAVCPTGIDIRDGAQLDCIQCGLCIDACDTVMKRIGRETRLIGYDNDINIQRRQAGKPPVYRIVRPRTIVYCAMIAAVGGIMLYALLTRSLLDVNVLHDRNPIAV
;
A
#
# COMPACT_ATOMS: atom_id res chain seq x y z
N GLY A 1 26.57 7.38 18.55
CA GLY A 1 27.03 8.06 17.32
C GLY A 1 26.48 7.41 16.07
N ILE A 2 26.92 6.19 15.75
CA ILE A 2 26.63 5.49 14.48
C ILE A 2 25.13 5.32 14.23
N LEU A 3 24.37 4.88 15.23
CA LEU A 3 22.92 4.66 15.09
C LEU A 3 22.16 5.98 14.81
N THR A 4 22.53 7.06 15.48
CA THR A 4 21.95 8.39 15.25
C THR A 4 22.27 8.91 13.84
N ALA A 5 23.52 8.78 13.41
CA ALA A 5 23.95 9.22 12.08
C ALA A 5 23.26 8.43 10.96
N THR A 6 23.22 7.09 11.08
CA THR A 6 22.56 6.22 10.10
C THR A 6 21.06 6.47 10.05
N THR A 7 20.38 6.62 11.18
CA THR A 7 18.94 6.97 11.19
C THR A 7 18.69 8.35 10.56
N TYR A 8 19.52 9.35 10.88
CA TYR A 8 19.35 10.69 10.30
C TYR A 8 19.56 10.70 8.78
N VAL A 9 20.60 10.02 8.28
CA VAL A 9 20.87 9.94 6.84
C VAL A 9 19.79 9.15 6.12
N LEU A 10 19.43 7.95 6.61
CA LEU A 10 18.49 7.07 5.91
C LEU A 10 17.05 7.58 6.03
N ALA A 11 16.56 7.80 7.25
CA ALA A 11 15.16 8.18 7.47
C ALA A 11 14.92 9.69 7.29
N GLY A 12 15.90 10.54 7.63
CA GLY A 12 15.76 11.98 7.55
C GLY A 12 16.05 12.54 6.16
N PHE A 13 17.21 12.19 5.59
CA PHE A 13 17.67 12.74 4.31
C PHE A 13 17.25 11.92 3.09
N MET A 14 17.49 10.61 3.08
CA MET A 14 17.20 9.76 1.92
C MET A 14 15.72 9.41 1.76
N ARG A 15 14.94 9.35 2.87
CA ARG A 15 13.48 9.24 2.88
C ARG A 15 12.94 8.18 1.90
N GLU A 16 12.21 8.60 0.87
CA GLU A 16 11.62 7.72 -0.16
C GLU A 16 12.64 6.92 -0.97
N GLN A 17 13.88 7.40 -1.12
CA GLN A 17 14.93 6.69 -1.86
C GLN A 17 15.28 5.34 -1.19
N VAL A 18 15.20 5.29 0.15
CA VAL A 18 15.40 4.04 0.89
C VAL A 18 14.28 3.05 0.53
N CYS A 19 13.03 3.51 0.52
CA CYS A 19 11.88 2.66 0.23
C CYS A 19 11.90 2.13 -1.21
N VAL A 20 12.24 2.96 -2.19
CA VAL A 20 12.22 2.61 -3.63
C VAL A 20 13.41 1.73 -4.01
N TYR A 21 14.62 2.11 -3.62
CA TYR A 21 15.84 1.49 -4.16
C TYR A 21 16.51 0.50 -3.21
N MET A 22 16.50 0.76 -1.90
CA MET A 22 17.24 -0.08 -0.93
C MET A 22 16.36 -1.15 -0.31
N CYS A 23 15.11 -0.82 -0.02
CA CYS A 23 14.22 -1.72 0.68
C CYS A 23 13.77 -2.86 -0.25
N PRO A 24 13.90 -4.13 0.16
CA PRO A 24 13.34 -5.24 -0.60
C PRO A 24 11.81 -5.30 -0.50
N TRP A 25 11.22 -4.55 0.44
CA TRP A 25 9.80 -4.60 0.77
C TRP A 25 8.86 -4.42 -0.43
N PRO A 26 9.02 -3.41 -1.31
CA PRO A 26 8.07 -3.23 -2.40
C PRO A 26 8.03 -4.44 -3.36
N ARG A 27 9.17 -5.11 -3.55
CA ARG A 27 9.26 -6.33 -4.38
C ARG A 27 8.62 -7.52 -3.68
N ILE A 28 8.85 -7.68 -2.38
CA ILE A 28 8.21 -8.74 -1.59
C ILE A 28 6.70 -8.52 -1.56
N GLN A 29 6.25 -7.29 -1.34
CA GLN A 29 4.84 -6.92 -1.35
C GLN A 29 4.18 -7.25 -2.69
N ALA A 30 4.81 -6.87 -3.81
CA ALA A 30 4.32 -7.20 -5.15
C ALA A 30 4.20 -8.72 -5.38
N ALA A 31 5.14 -9.51 -4.86
CA ALA A 31 5.09 -10.97 -4.93
C ALA A 31 3.98 -11.58 -4.04
N LEU A 32 3.66 -10.93 -2.92
CA LEU A 32 2.60 -11.36 -2.01
C LEU A 32 1.20 -11.04 -2.54
N THR A 33 1.05 -9.95 -3.30
CA THR A 33 -0.22 -9.55 -3.94
C THR A 33 -0.63 -10.48 -5.08
N ASP A 34 -1.93 -10.68 -5.25
CA ASP A 34 -2.54 -11.40 -6.36
C ASP A 34 -3.63 -10.57 -7.03
N GLU A 35 -4.13 -11.04 -8.17
CA GLU A 35 -5.25 -10.47 -8.95
C GLU A 35 -6.56 -10.31 -8.16
N TRP A 36 -6.66 -10.96 -7.00
CA TRP A 36 -7.80 -10.92 -6.10
C TRP A 36 -7.55 -10.01 -4.87
N ALA A 37 -6.31 -9.56 -4.65
CA ALA A 37 -5.95 -8.69 -3.54
C ALA A 37 -6.54 -7.30 -3.75
N LEU A 38 -7.09 -6.71 -2.69
CA LEU A 38 -7.59 -5.35 -2.72
C LEU A 38 -6.40 -4.39 -2.63
N ASN A 39 -6.08 -3.80 -3.76
CA ASN A 39 -5.03 -2.79 -3.88
C ASN A 39 -5.67 -1.42 -4.08
N VAL A 40 -4.98 -0.36 -3.68
CA VAL A 40 -5.30 1.01 -4.08
C VAL A 40 -5.11 1.08 -5.59
N THR A 41 -6.22 1.25 -6.29
CA THR A 41 -6.28 1.16 -7.75
C THR A 41 -7.13 2.29 -8.31
N TYR A 42 -6.67 2.88 -9.42
CA TYR A 42 -7.47 3.78 -10.24
C TYR A 42 -8.42 2.97 -11.12
N LYS A 43 -9.72 3.25 -11.02
CA LYS A 43 -10.76 2.58 -11.80
C LYS A 43 -10.78 3.11 -13.23
N TYR A 44 -9.92 2.56 -14.08
CA TYR A 44 -9.79 2.96 -15.49
C TYR A 44 -11.09 2.71 -16.28
N ASP A 45 -11.91 1.76 -15.87
CA ASP A 45 -13.26 1.50 -16.41
C ASP A 45 -14.23 2.67 -16.24
N ARG A 46 -14.02 3.52 -15.23
CA ARG A 46 -14.85 4.70 -14.95
C ARG A 46 -14.13 6.01 -15.27
N GLY A 47 -12.82 6.04 -15.08
CA GLY A 47 -12.00 7.23 -15.18
C GLY A 47 -11.65 7.64 -16.59
N GLU A 48 -11.58 6.69 -17.53
CA GLU A 48 -11.16 6.92 -18.91
C GLU A 48 -12.33 6.98 -19.90
N ALA A 49 -12.26 7.76 -20.99
CA ALA A 49 -11.17 8.66 -21.36
C ALA A 49 -11.20 9.96 -20.52
N ARG A 50 -10.06 10.29 -19.89
CA ARG A 50 -9.91 11.46 -19.02
C ARG A 50 -9.80 12.76 -19.82
N THR A 51 -10.37 13.84 -19.29
CA THR A 51 -10.27 15.18 -19.88
C THR A 51 -10.46 16.27 -18.83
N SER A 52 -10.10 17.52 -19.13
CA SER A 52 -10.31 18.64 -18.22
C SER A 52 -11.79 18.82 -17.87
N LEU A 53 -12.11 19.32 -16.68
CA LEU A 53 -13.50 19.51 -16.23
C LEU A 53 -14.35 20.31 -17.23
N LYS A 54 -13.81 21.40 -17.78
CA LYS A 54 -14.51 22.24 -18.75
C LYS A 54 -14.83 21.44 -20.03
N LYS A 55 -13.83 20.74 -20.56
CA LYS A 55 -14.02 19.92 -21.77
C LYS A 55 -14.97 18.75 -21.53
N ALA A 56 -14.91 18.13 -20.35
CA ALA A 56 -15.83 17.07 -19.96
C ALA A 56 -17.29 17.54 -19.98
N ASN A 57 -17.55 18.77 -19.52
CA ASN A 57 -18.90 19.34 -19.53
C ASN A 57 -19.39 19.63 -20.96
N GLU A 58 -18.51 20.15 -21.83
CA GLU A 58 -18.83 20.38 -23.24
C GLU A 58 -19.17 19.06 -23.95
N LEU A 59 -18.33 18.03 -23.80
CA LEU A 59 -18.50 16.73 -24.42
C LEU A 59 -19.75 16.00 -23.89
N ARG A 60 -20.04 16.10 -22.58
CA ARG A 60 -21.27 15.55 -22.01
C ARG A 60 -22.52 16.29 -22.52
N ALA A 61 -22.45 17.59 -22.77
CA ALA A 61 -23.54 18.34 -23.39
C ALA A 61 -23.76 17.95 -24.87
N LEU A 62 -22.71 17.50 -25.55
CA LEU A 62 -22.76 16.91 -26.90
C LEU A 62 -23.24 15.44 -26.91
N GLY A 63 -23.46 14.83 -25.74
CA GLY A 63 -23.87 13.43 -25.63
C GLY A 63 -22.73 12.41 -25.76
N GLU A 64 -21.47 12.85 -25.73
CA GLU A 64 -20.31 11.96 -25.79
C GLU A 64 -20.00 11.34 -24.41
N SER A 65 -19.53 10.09 -24.42
CA SER A 65 -19.09 9.41 -23.21
C SER A 65 -17.73 9.93 -22.76
N VAL A 66 -17.65 10.47 -21.54
CA VAL A 66 -16.42 10.98 -20.94
C VAL A 66 -16.21 10.37 -19.56
N GLY A 67 -14.98 9.96 -19.28
CA GLY A 67 -14.60 9.41 -17.99
C GLY A 67 -14.74 10.41 -16.83
N ASP A 68 -14.75 9.88 -15.62
CA ASP A 68 -14.91 10.69 -14.41
C ASP A 68 -13.64 11.42 -13.97
N CYS A 69 -12.47 11.01 -14.48
CA CYS A 69 -11.21 11.68 -14.18
C CYS A 69 -11.14 13.05 -14.88
N VAL A 70 -10.91 14.10 -14.09
CA VAL A 70 -10.83 15.50 -14.58
C VAL A 70 -9.39 15.98 -14.85
N ASP A 71 -8.43 15.05 -14.87
CA ASP A 71 -7.01 15.32 -15.14
C ASP A 71 -6.38 16.42 -14.26
N CYS A 72 -6.73 16.45 -12.96
CA CYS A 72 -6.29 17.50 -12.02
C CYS A 72 -4.94 17.25 -11.33
N TYR A 73 -4.32 16.07 -11.52
CA TYR A 73 -3.05 15.64 -10.92
C TYR A 73 -2.98 15.68 -9.38
N GLN A 74 -4.10 15.88 -8.68
CA GLN A 74 -4.10 15.89 -7.20
C GLN A 74 -3.64 14.56 -6.60
N CYS A 75 -3.94 13.43 -7.25
CA CYS A 75 -3.45 12.12 -6.82
C CYS A 75 -1.91 11.99 -6.87
N VAL A 76 -1.26 12.66 -7.82
CA VAL A 76 0.20 12.69 -7.96
C VAL A 76 0.80 13.63 -6.93
N ALA A 77 0.21 14.83 -6.76
CA ALA A 77 0.71 15.86 -5.86
C ALA A 77 0.73 15.42 -4.38
N VAL A 78 -0.22 14.59 -3.95
CA VAL A 78 -0.26 14.06 -2.57
C VAL A 78 0.55 12.78 -2.39
N CYS A 79 1.05 12.19 -3.49
CA CYS A 79 1.73 10.92 -3.42
C CYS A 79 3.14 11.10 -2.83
N PRO A 80 3.49 10.44 -1.72
CA PRO A 80 4.80 10.60 -1.10
C PRO A 80 5.95 10.06 -1.96
N THR A 81 5.65 9.15 -2.90
CA THR A 81 6.62 8.61 -3.85
C THR A 81 6.52 9.23 -5.24
N GLY A 82 5.62 10.20 -5.44
CA GLY A 82 5.49 10.94 -6.71
C GLY A 82 4.91 10.14 -7.89
N ILE A 83 4.34 8.95 -7.63
CA ILE A 83 3.77 8.13 -8.69
C ILE A 83 2.47 8.71 -9.27
N ASP A 84 2.24 8.39 -10.54
CA ASP A 84 0.93 8.53 -11.16
C ASP A 84 0.15 7.21 -11.08
N ILE A 85 -0.79 7.14 -10.13
CA ILE A 85 -1.65 5.98 -9.92
C ILE A 85 -2.55 5.65 -11.13
N ARG A 86 -2.68 6.57 -12.08
CA ARG A 86 -3.48 6.37 -13.31
C ARG A 86 -2.77 5.49 -14.33
N ASP A 87 -1.45 5.33 -14.21
CA ASP A 87 -0.65 4.44 -15.05
C ASP A 87 -0.68 2.98 -14.58
N GLY A 88 -1.44 2.68 -13.51
CA GLY A 88 -1.65 1.34 -12.98
C GLY A 88 -0.77 0.99 -11.79
N ALA A 89 -0.54 -0.31 -11.59
CA ALA A 89 0.25 -0.80 -10.47
C ALA A 89 1.74 -0.52 -10.69
N GLN A 90 2.35 0.22 -9.78
CA GLN A 90 3.76 0.58 -9.80
C GLN A 90 4.44 0.11 -8.52
N LEU A 91 5.70 -0.33 -8.63
CA LEU A 91 6.46 -0.84 -7.49
C LEU A 91 6.70 0.23 -6.41
N ASP A 92 6.71 1.50 -6.78
CA ASP A 92 6.93 2.60 -5.84
C ASP A 92 5.67 2.95 -5.02
N CYS A 93 4.52 2.31 -5.32
CA CYS A 93 3.30 2.50 -4.57
C CYS A 93 3.39 1.81 -3.20
N ILE A 94 3.39 2.61 -2.13
CA ILE A 94 3.37 2.11 -0.75
C ILE A 94 1.96 1.87 -0.19
N GLN A 95 0.92 1.91 -1.03
CA GLN A 95 -0.46 1.62 -0.64
C GLN A 95 -1.00 2.48 0.53
N CYS A 96 -0.57 3.74 0.64
CA CYS A 96 -0.95 4.63 1.77
C CYS A 96 -2.37 5.22 1.69
N GLY A 97 -3.00 5.21 0.51
CA GLY A 97 -4.37 5.70 0.31
C GLY A 97 -4.55 7.22 0.24
N LEU A 98 -3.49 8.05 0.36
CA LEU A 98 -3.60 9.52 0.27
C LEU A 98 -4.23 9.99 -1.05
N CYS A 99 -3.95 9.27 -2.14
CA CYS A 99 -4.55 9.55 -3.45
C CYS A 99 -6.07 9.31 -3.49
N ILE A 100 -6.62 8.40 -2.65
CA ILE A 100 -8.06 8.17 -2.51
C ILE A 100 -8.71 9.42 -1.92
N ASP A 101 -8.19 9.90 -0.79
CA ASP A 101 -8.77 11.04 -0.06
C ASP A 101 -8.71 12.34 -0.87
N ALA A 102 -7.58 12.57 -1.54
CA ALA A 102 -7.42 13.72 -2.44
C ALA A 102 -8.38 13.65 -3.63
N CYS A 103 -8.53 12.49 -4.24
CA CYS A 103 -9.45 12.30 -5.35
C CYS A 103 -10.92 12.45 -4.93
N ASP A 104 -11.31 11.86 -3.79
CA ASP A 104 -12.66 11.99 -3.24
C ASP A 104 -13.00 13.44 -2.92
N THR A 105 -12.03 14.22 -2.44
CA THR A 105 -12.20 15.67 -2.21
C THR A 105 -12.51 16.41 -3.52
N VAL A 106 -11.79 16.09 -4.60
CA VAL A 106 -12.06 16.67 -5.93
C VAL A 106 -13.43 16.23 -6.45
N MET A 107 -13.75 14.92 -6.40
CA MET A 107 -15.01 14.37 -6.88
C MET A 107 -16.22 14.98 -6.16
N LYS A 108 -16.14 15.15 -4.84
CA LYS A 108 -17.18 15.83 -4.05
C LYS A 108 -17.37 17.29 -4.47
N ARG A 109 -16.29 18.03 -4.73
CA ARG A 109 -16.37 19.44 -5.15
C ARG A 109 -17.04 19.63 -6.51
N ILE A 110 -16.84 18.68 -7.43
CA ILE A 110 -17.45 18.70 -8.77
C ILE A 110 -18.80 17.97 -8.84
N GLY A 111 -19.29 17.41 -7.73
CA GLY A 111 -20.57 16.69 -7.66
C GLY A 111 -20.60 15.35 -8.38
N ARG A 112 -19.46 14.63 -8.47
CA ARG A 112 -19.38 13.27 -9.06
C ARG A 112 -19.30 12.19 -7.98
N GLU A 113 -19.57 10.95 -8.38
CA GLU A 113 -19.44 9.80 -7.49
C GLU A 113 -18.00 9.65 -6.98
N THR A 114 -17.84 9.43 -5.67
CA THR A 114 -16.55 9.21 -5.04
C THR A 114 -15.95 7.85 -5.43
N ARG A 115 -14.76 7.54 -4.90
CA ARG A 115 -14.04 6.29 -5.10
C ARG A 115 -13.67 6.00 -6.55
N LEU A 116 -13.16 7.03 -7.23
CA LEU A 116 -12.54 6.88 -8.56
C LEU A 116 -11.20 6.16 -8.43
N ILE A 117 -10.44 6.54 -7.40
CA ILE A 117 -9.36 5.76 -6.84
C ILE A 117 -9.90 5.10 -5.59
N GLY A 118 -9.65 3.81 -5.39
CA GLY A 118 -10.13 3.10 -4.22
C GLY A 118 -9.51 1.72 -4.09
N TYR A 119 -9.84 1.03 -3.01
CA TYR A 119 -9.48 -0.38 -2.85
C TYR A 119 -10.32 -1.23 -3.80
N ASP A 120 -9.68 -1.77 -4.84
CA ASP A 120 -10.30 -2.66 -5.81
C ASP A 120 -9.29 -3.71 -6.27
N ASN A 121 -9.75 -4.67 -7.06
CA ASN A 121 -8.89 -5.68 -7.68
C ASN A 121 -9.13 -5.75 -9.19
N ASP A 122 -8.14 -6.23 -9.95
CA ASP A 122 -8.21 -6.21 -11.42
C ASP A 122 -9.38 -7.04 -11.96
N ILE A 123 -9.71 -8.14 -11.29
CA ILE A 123 -10.84 -9.00 -11.65
C ILE A 123 -12.16 -8.23 -11.53
N ASN A 124 -12.36 -7.45 -10.48
CA ASN A 124 -13.58 -6.67 -10.27
C ASN A 124 -13.71 -5.55 -11.30
N ILE A 125 -12.61 -4.96 -11.74
CA ILE A 125 -12.63 -3.96 -12.81
C ILE A 125 -13.10 -4.60 -14.13
N GLN A 126 -12.50 -5.74 -14.51
CA GLN A 126 -12.93 -6.49 -15.71
C GLN A 126 -14.39 -6.96 -15.61
N ARG A 127 -14.81 -7.41 -14.41
CA ARG A 127 -16.21 -7.81 -14.17
C ARG A 127 -17.17 -6.62 -14.30
N ARG A 128 -16.79 -5.44 -13.80
CA ARG A 128 -17.60 -4.22 -13.92
C ARG A 128 -17.76 -3.80 -15.38
N GLN A 129 -16.69 -3.86 -16.17
CA GLN A 129 -16.75 -3.65 -17.62
C GLN A 129 -17.69 -4.65 -18.32
N ALA A 130 -17.72 -5.90 -17.85
CA ALA A 130 -18.64 -6.93 -18.35
C ALA A 130 -20.06 -6.86 -17.76
N GLY A 131 -20.41 -5.83 -16.97
CA GLY A 131 -21.71 -5.67 -16.32
C GLY A 131 -22.00 -6.69 -15.22
N LYS A 132 -20.99 -7.39 -14.71
CA LYS A 132 -21.11 -8.41 -13.66
C LYS A 132 -20.88 -7.79 -12.28
N PRO A 133 -21.55 -8.29 -11.22
CA PRO A 133 -21.32 -7.79 -9.87
C PRO A 133 -19.90 -8.10 -9.39
N PRO A 134 -19.31 -7.25 -8.53
CA PRO A 134 -18.01 -7.47 -7.93
C PRO A 134 -18.04 -8.71 -7.02
N VAL A 135 -16.91 -9.41 -6.94
CA VAL A 135 -16.76 -10.62 -6.15
C VAL A 135 -15.54 -10.46 -5.24
N TYR A 136 -15.77 -10.63 -3.94
CA TYR A 136 -14.74 -10.56 -2.93
C TYR A 136 -14.50 -11.95 -2.33
N ARG A 137 -13.40 -12.59 -2.73
CA ARG A 137 -12.97 -13.87 -2.15
C ARG A 137 -11.94 -13.60 -1.08
N ILE A 138 -12.34 -13.46 0.18
CA ILE A 138 -11.39 -13.19 1.27
C ILE A 138 -10.64 -14.48 1.67
N VAL A 139 -11.37 -15.58 1.78
CA VAL A 139 -10.81 -16.90 2.11
C VAL A 139 -10.30 -17.57 0.84
N ARG A 140 -8.99 -17.67 0.71
CA ARG A 140 -8.26 -18.31 -0.40
C ARG A 140 -7.16 -19.21 0.15
N PRO A 141 -6.70 -20.23 -0.60
CA PRO A 141 -5.57 -21.05 -0.19
C PRO A 141 -4.35 -20.22 0.22
N ARG A 142 -4.02 -19.19 -0.56
CA ARG A 142 -2.92 -18.26 -0.26
C ARG A 142 -3.11 -17.51 1.06
N THR A 143 -4.31 -16.94 1.29
CA THR A 143 -4.64 -16.27 2.56
C THR A 143 -4.53 -17.24 3.74
N ILE A 144 -5.00 -18.48 3.59
CA ILE A 144 -4.91 -19.51 4.64
C ILE A 144 -3.44 -19.81 4.95
N VAL A 145 -2.59 -19.99 3.93
CA VAL A 145 -1.15 -20.21 4.11
C VAL A 145 -0.50 -19.05 4.86
N TYR A 146 -0.81 -17.81 4.48
CA TYR A 146 -0.27 -16.62 5.17
C TYR A 146 -0.74 -16.55 6.62
N CYS A 147 -2.04 -16.76 6.88
CA CYS A 147 -2.58 -16.78 8.24
C CYS A 147 -1.94 -17.90 9.09
N ALA A 148 -1.74 -19.09 8.53
CA ALA A 148 -1.11 -20.21 9.21
C ALA A 148 0.36 -19.90 9.55
N MET A 149 1.11 -19.31 8.61
CA MET A 149 2.50 -18.92 8.84
C MET A 149 2.62 -17.83 9.93
N ILE A 150 1.77 -16.81 9.87
CA ILE A 150 1.73 -15.74 10.89
C ILE A 150 1.37 -16.33 12.26
N ALA A 151 0.37 -17.22 12.32
CA ALA A 151 -0.02 -17.88 13.57
C ALA A 151 1.11 -18.76 14.13
N ALA A 152 1.84 -19.48 13.28
CA ALA A 152 2.97 -20.31 13.69
C ALA A 152 4.11 -19.47 14.28
N VAL A 153 4.55 -18.42 13.57
CA VAL A 153 5.62 -17.52 14.06
C VAL A 153 5.17 -16.78 15.32
N GLY A 154 3.94 -16.25 15.33
CA GLY A 154 3.37 -15.59 16.51
C GLY A 154 3.26 -16.54 17.70
N GLY A 155 2.91 -17.80 17.48
CA GLY A 155 2.88 -18.85 18.50
C GLY A 155 4.27 -19.16 19.07
N ILE A 156 5.30 -19.27 18.22
CA ILE A 156 6.69 -19.48 18.65
C ILE A 156 7.17 -18.29 19.50
N MET A 157 6.93 -17.06 19.03
CA MET A 157 7.32 -15.85 19.77
C MET A 157 6.58 -15.74 21.10
N LEU A 158 5.29 -16.05 21.13
CA LEU A 158 4.49 -16.06 22.35
C LEU A 158 5.02 -17.11 23.33
N TYR A 159 5.30 -18.33 22.86
CA TYR A 159 5.90 -19.38 23.68
C TYR A 159 7.22 -18.92 24.29
N ALA A 160 8.15 -18.40 23.46
CA ALA A 160 9.44 -17.90 23.93
C ALA A 160 9.30 -16.77 24.95
N LEU A 161 8.32 -15.88 24.79
CA LEU A 161 8.04 -14.81 25.73
C LEU A 161 7.50 -15.34 27.07
N LEU A 162 6.63 -16.35 27.04
CA LEU A 162 6.05 -16.96 28.24
C LEU A 162 7.05 -17.85 28.99
N THR A 163 7.96 -18.50 28.29
CA THR A 163 9.01 -19.35 28.90
C THR A 163 10.32 -18.61 29.15
N ARG A 164 10.35 -17.29 28.94
CA ARG A 164 11.51 -16.44 29.25
C ARG A 164 11.88 -16.59 30.73
N SER A 165 13.11 -17.01 31.01
CA SER A 165 13.67 -16.91 32.36
C SER A 165 13.90 -15.43 32.72
N LEU A 166 13.43 -15.01 33.90
CA LEU A 166 13.66 -13.67 34.43
C LEU A 166 14.93 -13.58 35.28
N LEU A 167 15.47 -14.72 35.70
CA LEU A 167 16.64 -14.86 36.54
C LEU A 167 17.61 -15.81 35.83
N ASP A 168 18.71 -15.25 35.35
CA ASP A 168 19.81 -16.00 34.78
C ASP A 168 20.92 -16.06 35.84
N VAL A 169 21.00 -17.17 36.58
CA VAL A 169 22.03 -17.38 37.61
C VAL A 169 23.29 -17.85 36.92
N ASN A 170 24.13 -16.89 36.53
CA ASN A 170 25.45 -17.17 35.99
C ASN A 170 26.44 -17.36 37.16
N VAL A 171 26.78 -18.60 37.49
CA VAL A 171 27.87 -18.92 38.43
C VAL A 171 29.19 -18.72 37.70
N LEU A 172 29.69 -17.49 37.71
CA LEU A 172 31.03 -17.17 37.25
C LEU A 172 32.03 -17.63 38.31
N HIS A 173 32.94 -18.53 37.93
CA HIS A 173 34.07 -18.89 38.78
C HIS A 173 34.99 -17.67 38.88
N ASP A 174 35.06 -17.05 40.06
CA ASP A 174 36.04 -16.03 40.35
C ASP A 174 37.42 -16.68 40.42
N ARG A 175 38.25 -16.43 39.39
CA ARG A 175 39.62 -16.93 39.27
C ARG A 175 40.64 -15.88 39.72
N ASN A 176 40.25 -14.87 40.46
CA ASN A 176 41.18 -13.85 40.94
C ASN A 176 41.68 -14.20 42.36
N PRO A 177 42.93 -14.71 42.52
CA PRO A 177 43.50 -14.88 43.85
C PRO A 177 43.78 -13.51 44.46
N ILE A 178 42.95 -13.13 45.43
CA ILE A 178 43.24 -12.04 46.38
C ILE A 178 44.29 -12.56 47.39
N ALA A 179 45.55 -12.59 46.98
CA ALA A 179 46.67 -12.88 47.86
C ALA A 179 47.86 -11.97 47.54
N VAL A 180 47.99 -10.96 48.43
CA VAL A 180 49.15 -10.16 48.88
C VAL A 180 50.13 -9.63 47.84
#